data_AF-A0A0G1SB83-F1
#
_entry.id   AF-A0A0G1SB83-F1
#
_cell.length_a   1.000
_cell.length_b   1.000
_cell.length_c   1.000
_cell.angle_alpha   90.00
_cell.angle_beta   90.00
_cell.angle_gamma   90.00
#
_symmetry.space_group_name_H-M   'P 1'
#
loop_
_entity.id
_entity.type
_entity.pdbx_description
1 polymer ?
#
loop_
_entity_poly.entity_id
_entity_poly.type
_entity_poly.pdbx_seq_one_letter_code
_entity_poly.pdbx_strand_id
1 'polypeptide(L)'
;MNFNKFFQSKTFKIILYAIGGLIVFLAVFKTGMFVGFKKAKFSYKWGENYHRNFAGPRGGFFKDFSGGDFIDAHGIFGQIIEIDPSTESEQEATLIIKGRDDVEKIVLVAADVSIKSFRKTANLSDLNIDDYVVVIGEPNDDGQIEAKLIRILPPDGRAKH
;
A
#
# COMPACT_ATOMS: atom_id res chain seq x y z
N MET A 1 -12.32 -55.36 10.76
CA MET A 1 -10.95 -54.81 10.79
C MET A 1 -10.71 -54.18 12.16
N ASN A 2 -9.62 -54.51 12.86
CA ASN A 2 -9.36 -54.00 14.21
C ASN A 2 -8.78 -52.58 14.15
N PHE A 3 -9.64 -51.57 14.20
CA PHE A 3 -9.26 -50.15 14.07
C PHE A 3 -8.26 -49.68 15.13
N ASN A 4 -8.35 -50.19 16.37
CA ASN A 4 -7.45 -49.77 17.46
C ASN A 4 -5.96 -50.11 17.22
N LYS A 5 -5.65 -51.19 16.50
CA LYS A 5 -4.25 -51.54 16.17
C LYS A 5 -3.70 -50.71 15.01
N PHE A 6 -4.57 -50.20 14.14
CA PHE A 6 -4.19 -49.40 12.97
C PHE A 6 -3.69 -48.01 13.39
N PHE A 7 -4.42 -47.34 14.28
CA PHE A 7 -4.07 -46.00 14.81
C PHE A 7 -2.84 -46.00 15.74
N GLN A 8 -2.50 -47.13 16.36
CA GLN A 8 -1.31 -47.25 17.23
C GLN A 8 -0.02 -47.58 16.48
N SER A 9 -0.07 -47.89 15.17
CA SER A 9 1.13 -48.26 14.42
C SER A 9 2.09 -47.07 14.26
N LYS A 10 3.39 -47.33 14.38
CA LYS A 10 4.44 -46.31 14.20
C LYS A 10 4.37 -45.68 12.81
N THR A 11 4.06 -46.50 11.80
CA THR A 11 3.90 -46.07 10.40
C THR A 11 2.74 -45.09 10.25
N PHE A 12 1.60 -45.36 10.89
CA PHE A 12 0.44 -44.45 10.85
C PHE A 12 0.77 -43.09 11.48
N LYS A 13 1.47 -43.07 12.62
CA LYS A 13 1.90 -41.81 13.26
C LYS A 13 2.86 -41.02 12.39
N ILE A 14 3.83 -41.67 11.74
CA ILE A 14 4.79 -41.01 10.83
C ILE A 14 4.05 -40.38 9.65
N ILE A 15 3.12 -41.12 9.03
CA ILE A 15 2.30 -40.61 7.92
C ILE A 15 1.46 -39.42 8.39
N LEU A 16 0.87 -39.49 9.58
CA LEU A 16 0.07 -38.41 10.15
C LEU A 16 0.90 -37.13 10.36
N TYR A 17 2.12 -37.25 10.91
CA TYR A 17 3.03 -36.12 11.07
C TYR A 17 3.51 -35.56 9.73
N ALA A 18 3.78 -36.42 8.74
CA ALA A 18 4.17 -35.99 7.41
C ALA A 18 3.06 -35.19 6.70
N ILE A 19 1.81 -35.67 6.79
CA ILE A 19 0.64 -34.96 6.26
C ILE A 19 0.44 -33.63 7.00
N GLY A 20 0.55 -33.63 8.32
CA GLY A 20 0.45 -32.40 9.12
C GLY A 20 1.51 -31.36 8.72
N GLY A 21 2.77 -31.78 8.56
CA GLY A 21 3.85 -30.92 8.11
C GLY A 21 3.61 -30.36 6.71
N LEU A 22 3.11 -31.17 5.78
CA LEU A 22 2.78 -30.74 4.42
C LEU A 22 1.68 -29.66 4.41
N ILE A 23 0.63 -29.82 5.23
CA ILE A 23 -0.45 -28.83 5.35
C ILE A 23 0.09 -27.49 5.86
N VAL A 24 0.94 -27.51 6.89
CA VAL A 24 1.56 -26.29 7.43
C VAL A 24 2.44 -25.61 6.37
N PHE A 25 3.24 -26.39 5.64
CA PHE A 25 4.08 -25.88 4.56
C PHE A 25 3.26 -25.19 3.45
N LEU A 26 2.17 -25.84 3.01
CA LEU A 26 1.27 -25.27 2.00
C LEU A 26 0.57 -24.00 2.49
N ALA A 27 0.22 -23.92 3.78
CA ALA A 27 -0.41 -22.74 4.36
C ALA A 27 0.53 -21.52 4.37
N VAL A 28 1.80 -21.72 4.74
CA VAL A 28 2.82 -20.65 4.70
C VAL A 28 3.07 -20.22 3.26
N PHE A 29 3.23 -21.17 2.34
CA PHE A 29 3.44 -20.88 0.92
C PHE A 29 2.27 -20.10 0.31
N LYS A 30 1.02 -20.50 0.59
CA LYS A 30 -0.19 -19.79 0.16
C LYS A 30 -0.22 -18.34 0.65
N THR A 31 0.13 -18.12 1.91
CA THR A 31 0.18 -16.78 2.51
C THR A 31 1.24 -15.92 1.81
N GLY A 32 2.43 -16.47 1.55
CA GLY A 32 3.49 -15.77 0.81
C GLY A 32 3.07 -15.38 -0.61
N MET A 33 2.49 -16.31 -1.36
CA MET A 33 1.97 -16.04 -2.71
C MET A 33 0.86 -14.98 -2.72
N PHE A 34 -0.04 -15.00 -1.74
CA PHE A 34 -1.12 -14.02 -1.64
C PHE A 34 -0.59 -12.59 -1.46
N VAL A 35 0.40 -12.40 -0.58
CA VAL A 35 1.05 -11.10 -0.39
C VAL A 35 1.79 -10.66 -1.66
N GLY A 36 2.50 -11.58 -2.31
CA GLY A 36 3.20 -11.31 -3.57
C GLY A 36 2.23 -10.91 -4.69
N PHE A 37 1.13 -11.63 -4.86
CA PHE A 37 0.10 -11.32 -5.85
C PHE A 37 -0.53 -9.94 -5.60
N LYS A 38 -0.78 -9.59 -4.33
CA LYS A 38 -1.32 -8.26 -3.98
C LYS A 38 -0.36 -7.14 -4.38
N LYS A 39 0.95 -7.30 -4.10
CA LYS A 39 1.99 -6.33 -4.50
C LYS A 39 2.17 -6.24 -6.03
N ALA A 40 2.13 -7.37 -6.73
CA ALA A 40 2.27 -7.42 -8.18
C ALA A 40 1.05 -6.79 -8.89
N LYS A 41 -0.17 -7.08 -8.42
CA LYS A 41 -1.41 -6.53 -8.98
C LYS A 41 -1.43 -5.00 -8.89
N PHE A 42 -1.00 -4.45 -7.75
CA PHE A 42 -0.84 -3.00 -7.59
C PHE A 42 0.20 -2.44 -8.55
N SER A 43 1.39 -3.02 -8.63
CA SER A 43 2.46 -2.53 -9.51
C SER A 43 2.05 -2.57 -10.99
N TYR A 44 1.35 -3.63 -11.39
CA TYR A 44 0.82 -3.77 -12.75
C TYR A 44 -0.23 -2.70 -13.06
N LYS A 45 -1.23 -2.54 -12.20
CA LYS A 45 -2.30 -1.54 -12.36
C LYS A 45 -1.78 -0.11 -12.29
N TRP A 46 -0.80 0.14 -11.42
CA TRP A 46 -0.08 1.40 -11.39
C TRP A 46 0.63 1.63 -12.72
N GLY A 47 1.41 0.70 -13.26
CA GLY A 47 2.08 0.89 -14.54
C GLY A 47 1.12 1.19 -15.71
N GLU A 48 -0.03 0.52 -15.73
CA GLU A 48 -1.10 0.72 -16.73
C GLU A 48 -1.81 2.08 -16.57
N ASN A 49 -2.11 2.48 -15.34
CA ASN A 49 -2.82 3.74 -15.05
C ASN A 49 -1.89 4.96 -14.95
N TYR A 50 -0.61 4.77 -14.65
CA TYR A 50 0.40 5.84 -14.57
C TYR A 50 0.68 6.42 -15.96
N HIS A 51 0.71 5.60 -17.02
CA HIS A 51 0.80 6.12 -18.38
C HIS A 51 -0.43 6.94 -18.77
N ARG A 52 -1.61 6.54 -18.28
CA ARG A 52 -2.89 7.22 -18.55
C ARG A 52 -3.02 8.55 -17.79
N ASN A 53 -2.46 8.63 -16.58
CA ASN A 53 -2.64 9.78 -15.69
C ASN A 53 -1.41 10.71 -15.62
N PHE A 54 -0.19 10.23 -15.90
CA PHE A 54 1.07 10.97 -15.63
C PHE A 54 2.10 10.99 -16.78
N ALA A 55 1.75 10.55 -18.00
CA ALA A 55 2.67 10.52 -19.15
C ALA A 55 4.00 9.80 -18.83
N GLY A 56 3.93 8.47 -18.80
CA GLY A 56 4.88 7.56 -18.14
C GLY A 56 6.40 7.72 -18.38
N PRO A 57 7.22 7.00 -17.58
CA PRO A 57 8.67 7.21 -17.51
C PRO A 57 9.35 6.86 -18.83
N ARG A 58 10.27 7.72 -19.29
CA ARG A 58 11.06 7.54 -20.53
C ARG A 58 11.93 6.27 -20.58
N GLY A 59 11.94 5.42 -19.54
CA GLY A 59 12.84 4.28 -19.37
C GLY A 59 12.20 2.89 -19.25
N GLY A 60 10.87 2.76 -19.20
CA GLY A 60 10.16 1.48 -19.14
C GLY A 60 10.20 0.75 -17.79
N PHE A 61 9.15 -0.01 -17.51
CA PHE A 61 8.87 -0.73 -16.26
C PHE A 61 9.95 -1.74 -15.82
N PHE A 62 10.78 -2.22 -16.76
CA PHE A 62 11.77 -3.27 -16.50
C PHE A 62 13.06 -2.78 -15.82
N LYS A 63 13.30 -1.47 -15.75
CA LYS A 63 14.53 -0.94 -15.11
C LYS A 63 14.48 -1.08 -13.58
N ASP A 64 13.28 -1.04 -12.99
CA ASP A 64 13.07 -1.09 -11.54
C ASP A 64 13.00 -2.52 -10.96
N PHE A 65 12.92 -3.55 -11.81
CA PHE A 65 12.96 -4.95 -11.35
C PHE A 65 14.35 -5.41 -10.86
N SER A 66 15.40 -4.63 -11.12
CA SER A 66 16.79 -5.06 -10.88
C SER A 66 17.37 -4.69 -9.50
N GLY A 67 16.61 -4.03 -8.60
CA GLY A 67 17.09 -3.84 -7.21
C GLY A 67 16.59 -2.63 -6.43
N GLY A 68 15.47 -1.99 -6.81
CA GLY A 68 14.89 -0.89 -6.03
C GLY A 68 13.69 -1.37 -5.23
N ASP A 69 13.59 -0.92 -3.97
CA ASP A 69 12.50 -1.21 -3.03
C ASP A 69 11.12 -1.34 -3.71
N PHE A 70 10.43 -2.46 -3.48
CA PHE A 70 9.03 -2.59 -3.84
C PHE A 70 8.27 -1.38 -3.30
N ILE A 71 7.62 -0.61 -4.19
CA ILE A 71 6.84 0.58 -3.82
C ILE A 71 5.84 0.17 -2.73
N ASP A 72 5.96 0.79 -1.55
CA ASP A 72 5.10 0.48 -0.42
C ASP A 72 3.64 0.80 -0.77
N ALA A 73 2.75 -0.18 -0.67
CA ALA A 73 1.38 -0.06 -1.14
C ALA A 73 0.44 0.49 -0.06
N HIS A 74 0.88 0.55 1.19
CA HIS A 74 0.05 0.88 2.35
C HIS A 74 0.19 2.33 2.82
N GLY A 75 0.92 3.16 2.06
CA GLY A 75 1.08 4.56 2.39
C GLY A 75 2.10 5.31 1.54
N ILE A 76 2.22 6.59 1.82
CA ILE A 76 3.24 7.46 1.26
C ILE A 76 3.65 8.52 2.29
N PHE A 77 4.96 8.76 2.37
CA PHE A 77 5.53 9.94 2.99
C PHE A 77 6.02 10.84 1.86
N GLY A 78 5.63 12.10 1.85
CA GLY A 78 6.01 13.00 0.76
C GLY A 78 5.38 14.39 0.83
N GLN A 79 5.63 15.16 -0.21
CA GLN A 79 5.11 16.52 -0.40
C GLN A 79 3.84 16.47 -1.25
N ILE A 80 2.80 17.20 -0.84
CA ILE A 80 1.62 17.41 -1.69
C ILE A 80 2.02 18.32 -2.85
N ILE A 81 1.85 17.84 -4.07
CA ILE A 81 2.14 18.62 -5.29
C ILE A 81 0.86 19.09 -5.99
N GLU A 82 -0.26 18.40 -5.76
CA GLU A 82 -1.56 18.77 -6.31
C GLU A 82 -2.70 18.33 -5.38
N ILE A 83 -3.76 19.13 -5.33
CA ILE A 83 -4.99 18.87 -4.60
C ILE A 83 -6.15 19.13 -5.56
N ASP A 84 -6.84 18.06 -5.94
CA ASP A 84 -8.04 18.10 -6.76
C ASP A 84 -9.28 17.87 -5.89
N PRO A 85 -9.99 18.93 -5.47
CA PRO A 85 -11.23 18.79 -4.71
C PRO A 85 -12.30 18.11 -5.57
N SER A 86 -13.03 17.15 -4.99
CA SER A 86 -14.14 16.52 -5.70
C SER A 86 -15.32 17.49 -5.80
N THR A 87 -16.02 17.48 -6.94
CA THR A 87 -17.21 18.33 -7.14
C THR A 87 -18.43 17.81 -6.37
N GLU A 88 -18.38 16.57 -5.88
CA GLU A 88 -19.50 15.89 -5.23
C GLU A 88 -19.55 16.14 -3.72
N SER A 89 -18.40 16.40 -3.07
CA SER A 89 -18.32 16.65 -1.63
C SER A 89 -17.11 17.51 -1.28
N GLU A 90 -17.33 18.58 -0.51
CA GLU A 90 -16.25 19.44 0.01
C GLU A 90 -15.28 18.72 0.96
N GLN A 91 -15.64 17.50 1.39
CA GLN A 91 -14.86 16.67 2.31
C GLN A 91 -14.09 15.57 1.57
N GLU A 92 -14.10 15.59 0.24
CA GLU A 92 -13.39 14.62 -0.59
C GLU A 92 -12.43 15.32 -1.56
N ALA A 93 -11.26 14.73 -1.74
CA ALA A 93 -10.28 15.21 -2.70
C ALA A 93 -9.40 14.06 -3.19
N THR A 94 -8.80 14.29 -4.34
CA THR A 94 -7.68 13.52 -4.83
C THR A 94 -6.40 14.32 -4.57
N LEU A 95 -5.44 13.72 -3.87
CA LEU A 95 -4.13 14.33 -3.65
C LEU A 95 -3.11 13.63 -4.53
N ILE A 96 -2.18 14.40 -5.08
CA ILE A 96 -0.98 13.86 -5.71
C ILE A 96 0.19 14.17 -4.79
N ILE A 97 0.86 13.12 -4.33
CA ILE A 97 1.94 13.21 -3.35
C ILE A 97 3.21 12.69 -3.99
N LYS A 98 4.24 13.54 -3.94
CA LYS A 98 5.59 13.22 -4.37
C LYS A 98 6.39 12.63 -3.21
N GLY A 99 6.69 11.35 -3.31
CA GLY A 99 7.45 10.60 -2.32
C GLY A 99 8.96 10.67 -2.52
N ARG A 100 9.67 9.73 -1.89
CA ARG A 100 11.11 9.54 -2.11
C ARG A 100 11.39 9.12 -3.56
N ASP A 101 12.55 9.51 -4.08
CA ASP A 101 13.04 9.15 -5.42
C ASP A 101 12.14 9.65 -6.56
N ASP A 102 11.48 10.80 -6.35
CA ASP A 102 10.57 11.44 -7.31
C ASP A 102 9.37 10.57 -7.72
N VAL A 103 9.02 9.54 -6.93
CA VAL A 103 7.85 8.70 -7.19
C VAL A 103 6.58 9.40 -6.72
N GLU A 104 5.64 9.60 -7.65
CA GLU A 104 4.34 10.21 -7.39
C GLU A 104 3.27 9.14 -7.13
N LYS A 105 2.37 9.40 -6.17
CA LYS A 105 1.19 8.56 -5.92
C LYS A 105 -0.07 9.41 -5.81
N ILE A 106 -1.15 8.85 -6.34
CA ILE A 106 -2.50 9.36 -6.15
C ILE A 106 -3.06 8.81 -4.83
N VAL A 107 -3.60 9.71 -4.02
CA VAL A 107 -4.29 9.39 -2.77
C VAL A 107 -5.72 9.89 -2.85
N LEU A 108 -6.67 9.00 -2.65
CA LEU A 108 -8.09 9.33 -2.53
C LEU A 108 -8.40 9.64 -1.07
N VAL A 109 -8.98 10.81 -0.83
CA VAL A 109 -9.44 11.26 0.48
C VAL A 109 -10.95 11.22 0.48
N ALA A 110 -11.52 10.29 1.25
CA ALA A 110 -12.95 10.20 1.50
C ALA A 110 -13.36 11.07 2.71
N ALA A 111 -14.66 11.33 2.86
CA ALA A 111 -15.18 12.16 3.95
C ALA A 111 -14.90 11.60 5.36
N ASP A 112 -14.67 10.30 5.50
CA ASP A 112 -14.41 9.62 6.78
C ASP A 112 -12.91 9.56 7.16
N VAL A 113 -12.02 10.15 6.36
CA VAL A 113 -10.58 10.10 6.60
C VAL A 113 -10.19 10.93 7.83
N SER A 114 -9.38 10.31 8.71
CA SER A 114 -8.83 11.05 9.85
C SER A 114 -7.65 11.92 9.40
N ILE A 115 -7.81 13.23 9.42
CA ILE A 115 -6.72 14.17 9.14
C ILE A 115 -6.21 14.76 10.46
N LYS A 116 -4.90 14.70 10.66
CA LYS A 116 -4.25 15.17 11.88
C LYS A 116 -3.09 16.09 11.57
N SER A 117 -3.09 17.27 12.20
CA SER A 117 -1.91 18.12 12.26
C SER A 117 -1.35 18.06 13.67
N PHE A 118 -0.19 17.43 13.82
CA PHE A 118 0.46 17.20 15.12
C PHE A 118 -0.47 16.50 16.15
N ARG A 119 -0.99 17.24 17.14
CA ARG A 119 -1.92 16.76 18.19
C ARG A 119 -3.38 17.19 17.96
N LYS A 120 -3.67 17.94 16.89
CA LYS A 120 -4.99 18.47 16.58
C LYS A 120 -5.62 17.72 15.41
N THR A 121 -6.94 17.60 15.43
CA THR A 121 -7.71 17.22 14.25
C THR A 121 -7.65 18.37 13.26
N ALA A 122 -7.42 18.05 12.00
CA ALA A 122 -7.43 18.98 10.88
C ALA A 122 -8.51 18.57 9.88
N ASN A 123 -8.86 19.47 8.96
CA ASN A 123 -9.79 19.22 7.87
C ASN A 123 -9.06 19.16 6.53
N LEU A 124 -9.77 18.76 5.48
CA LEU A 124 -9.25 18.74 4.13
C LEU A 124 -8.79 20.13 3.67
N SER A 125 -9.53 21.18 4.08
CA SER A 125 -9.19 22.59 3.83
C SER A 125 -7.87 23.05 4.46
N ASP A 126 -7.35 22.31 5.45
CA ASP A 126 -6.10 22.64 6.12
C ASP A 126 -4.87 22.06 5.39
N LEU A 127 -5.09 21.21 4.38
CA LEU A 127 -4.03 20.69 3.51
C LEU A 127 -3.70 21.74 2.44
N ASN A 128 -2.42 22.04 2.30
CA ASN A 128 -1.92 22.94 1.26
C ASN A 128 -0.97 22.21 0.33
N ILE A 129 -0.85 22.74 -0.89
CA ILE A 129 0.28 22.41 -1.76
C ILE A 129 1.57 22.73 -1.00
N ASP A 130 2.59 21.90 -1.20
CA ASP A 130 3.89 21.91 -0.53
C ASP A 130 3.91 21.39 0.92
N ASP A 131 2.76 21.04 1.51
CA ASP A 131 2.76 20.38 2.82
C ASP A 131 3.39 18.99 2.73
N TYR A 132 4.25 18.70 3.71
CA TYR A 132 4.76 17.34 3.91
C TYR A 132 3.78 16.54 4.74
N VAL A 133 3.38 15.38 4.20
CA VAL A 133 2.38 14.52 4.83
C VAL A 133 2.82 13.07 4.91
N VAL A 134 2.24 12.37 5.88
CA VAL A 134 2.25 10.91 5.96
C VAL A 134 0.84 10.42 5.73
N VAL A 135 0.66 9.64 4.69
CA VAL A 135 -0.60 8.97 4.37
C VAL A 135 -0.46 7.50 4.69
N ILE A 136 -1.44 6.98 5.45
CA ILE A 136 -1.64 5.56 5.69
C ILE A 136 -3.00 5.18 5.12
N GLY A 137 -3.02 4.11 4.34
CA GLY A 137 -4.21 3.69 3.63
C GLY A 137 -4.09 2.31 3.03
N GLU A 138 -5.04 1.99 2.17
CA GLU A 138 -5.05 0.74 1.41
C GLU A 138 -4.95 1.00 -0.09
N PRO A 139 -4.19 0.19 -0.83
CA PRO A 139 -4.15 0.30 -2.27
C PRO A 139 -5.47 -0.18 -2.87
N ASN A 140 -6.04 0.59 -3.79
CA ASN A 140 -7.22 0.19 -4.53
C ASN A 140 -6.87 -0.57 -5.82
N ASP A 141 -7.92 -0.94 -6.55
CA ASP A 141 -7.83 -1.65 -7.80
C ASP A 141 -7.44 -0.76 -9.01
N ASP A 142 -7.07 0.50 -8.79
CA ASP A 142 -6.58 1.42 -9.81
C ASP A 142 -5.14 1.89 -9.55
N GLY A 143 -4.47 1.30 -8.56
CA GLY A 143 -3.11 1.71 -8.18
C GLY A 143 -3.06 3.03 -7.40
N GLN A 144 -4.19 3.47 -6.86
CA GLN A 144 -4.30 4.62 -5.97
C GLN A 144 -4.35 4.17 -4.52
N ILE A 145 -4.13 5.08 -3.58
CA ILE A 145 -4.22 4.80 -2.14
C ILE A 145 -5.53 5.39 -1.61
N GLU A 146 -6.42 4.56 -1.09
CA GLU A 146 -7.56 5.00 -0.28
C GLU A 146 -7.04 5.36 1.11
N ALA A 147 -6.99 6.66 1.41
CA ALA A 147 -6.50 7.13 2.70
C ALA A 147 -7.42 6.65 3.83
N LYS A 148 -6.81 6.33 4.97
CA LYS A 148 -7.51 6.13 6.26
C LYS A 148 -7.02 7.12 7.31
N LEU A 149 -5.76 7.54 7.20
CA LEU A 149 -5.15 8.55 8.04
C LEU A 149 -4.21 9.42 7.21
N ILE A 150 -4.34 10.74 7.34
CA ILE A 150 -3.40 11.72 6.81
C ILE A 150 -2.82 12.49 7.98
N ARG A 151 -1.50 12.55 8.08
CA ARG A 151 -0.80 13.35 9.08
C ARG A 151 0.00 14.44 8.39
N ILE A 152 -0.37 15.69 8.67
CA ILE A 152 0.39 16.88 8.28
C ILE A 152 1.61 16.98 9.21
N LEU A 153 2.78 17.08 8.61
CA LEU A 153 4.03 17.29 9.32
C LEU A 153 4.27 18.79 9.48
N PRO A 154 4.87 19.21 10.61
CA PRO A 154 5.30 20.59 10.73
C PRO A 154 6.31 20.90 9.61
N PRO A 155 6.29 22.12 9.05
CA PRO A 155 7.33 22.54 8.12
C PRO A 155 8.70 22.28 8.76
N ASP A 156 9.62 21.74 7.98
CA ASP A 156 10.97 21.55 8.46
C ASP A 156 11.51 22.91 8.89
N GLY A 157 12.06 23.01 10.09
CA GLY A 157 12.62 24.26 10.63
C GLY A 157 13.82 24.82 9.84
N ARG A 158 14.05 24.34 8.61
CA ARG A 158 14.97 24.92 7.62
C ARG A 158 14.24 26.02 6.85
N ALA A 159 13.85 27.06 7.57
CA ALA A 159 13.69 28.35 6.94
C ALA A 159 15.01 28.64 6.20
N LYS A 160 14.93 28.82 4.88
CA LYS A 160 16.05 29.31 4.07
C LYS A 160 16.41 30.69 4.63
N HIS A 161 17.50 30.74 5.42
CA HIS A 161 18.23 31.97 5.70
C HIS A 161 19.08 32.34 4.49
#